data_AF-N4T8R9-F1
#
_entry.id   AF-N4T8R9-F1
#
_cell.length_a   1.000
_cell.length_b   1.000
_cell.length_c   1.000
_cell.angle_alpha   90.00
_cell.angle_beta   90.00
_cell.angle_gamma   90.00
#
_symmetry.space_group_name_H-M   'P 1'
#
loop_
_entity.id
_entity.type
_entity.pdbx_description
1 polymer ?
#
loop_
_entity_poly.entity_id
_entity_poly.type
_entity_poly.pdbx_seq_one_letter_code
_entity_poly.pdbx_strand_id
1 'polypeptide(L)'
;MQDLQDFKNDITLILSKDRLETYDNLEQYKENLKLISLITPKISNLEIYLRNALDYCLTQIKGNEWVFDEVSLIPLIEELKDKKKEITHSLVLSKMSLEAVIKLIFFYKLEGVALDLRAYSLKAYYKDNKDTLLIKGRKQHLSNYAKAYIALNLLWTIRNRAYHWENLLKLRANNRPRITTRFIRELEKPTSKSFNFGIMPNKIVSFLDDLIKSIENKDLEKLSSL
;
A
#
# COMPACT_ATOMS: atom_id res chain seq x y z
N MET A 1 -35.73 24.14 7.93
CA MET A 1 -34.37 23.60 7.65
C MET A 1 -33.33 24.17 8.64
N GLN A 2 -33.75 24.53 9.85
CA GLN A 2 -32.89 25.09 10.91
C GLN A 2 -31.83 24.06 11.35
N ASP A 3 -32.23 22.79 11.45
CA ASP A 3 -31.39 21.67 11.87
C ASP A 3 -30.15 21.45 10.99
N LEU A 4 -30.25 21.76 9.69
CA LEU A 4 -29.10 21.66 8.78
C LEU A 4 -28.12 22.82 8.99
N GLN A 5 -28.61 23.98 9.42
CA GLN A 5 -27.74 25.12 9.71
C GLN A 5 -26.93 24.87 10.99
N ASP A 6 -27.55 24.27 12.01
CA ASP A 6 -26.86 23.87 13.23
C ASP A 6 -25.81 22.78 12.94
N PHE A 7 -26.14 21.79 12.12
CA PHE A 7 -25.18 20.79 11.63
C PHE A 7 -23.97 21.41 10.92
N LYS A 8 -24.20 22.36 10.01
CA LYS A 8 -23.13 23.03 9.24
C LYS A 8 -22.22 23.90 10.11
N ASN A 9 -22.68 24.32 11.28
CA ASN A 9 -21.91 25.17 12.19
C ASN A 9 -21.10 24.38 13.23
N ASP A 10 -21.33 23.07 13.38
CA ASP A 10 -20.60 22.21 14.32
C ASP A 10 -19.62 21.28 13.61
N ILE A 11 -18.33 21.56 13.76
CA ILE A 11 -17.25 20.76 13.18
C ILE A 11 -17.24 19.31 13.69
N THR A 12 -17.73 19.06 14.91
CA THR A 12 -17.85 17.73 15.51
C THR A 12 -18.90 16.89 14.80
N LEU A 13 -20.00 17.52 14.38
CA LEU A 13 -21.02 16.85 13.58
C LEU A 13 -20.53 16.60 12.15
N ILE A 14 -19.81 17.55 11.55
CA ILE A 14 -19.26 17.42 10.19
C ILE A 14 -18.21 16.30 10.11
N LEU A 15 -17.24 16.29 11.03
CA LEU A 15 -16.11 15.37 10.98
C LEU A 15 -16.33 14.08 11.76
N SER A 16 -17.38 14.01 12.59
CA SER A 16 -17.62 13.02 13.65
C SER A 16 -16.66 13.12 14.84
N LYS A 17 -17.20 12.92 16.04
CA LYS A 17 -16.46 12.88 17.30
C LYS A 17 -15.35 11.81 17.27
N ASP A 18 -15.67 10.59 16.86
CA ASP A 18 -14.72 9.47 16.80
C ASP A 18 -13.49 9.78 15.95
N ARG A 19 -13.66 10.53 14.85
CA ARG A 19 -12.54 10.97 14.00
C ARG A 19 -11.68 11.99 14.74
N LEU A 20 -12.30 13.00 15.34
CA LEU A 20 -11.61 14.07 16.06
C LEU A 20 -10.84 13.55 17.27
N GLU A 21 -11.36 12.56 17.99
CA GLU A 21 -10.68 11.91 19.12
C GLU A 21 -9.40 11.17 18.73
N THR A 22 -9.19 10.91 17.44
CA THR A 22 -7.91 10.36 16.97
C THR A 22 -6.82 11.40 16.81
N TYR A 23 -7.15 12.70 16.94
CA TYR A 23 -6.22 13.82 16.80
C TYR A 23 -6.12 14.59 18.12
N ASP A 24 -4.97 15.22 18.36
CA ASP A 24 -4.77 16.09 19.52
C ASP A 24 -5.56 17.41 19.37
N ASN A 25 -5.70 17.91 18.13
CA ASN A 25 -6.42 19.14 17.79
C ASN A 25 -6.70 19.22 16.27
N LEU A 26 -7.45 20.24 15.86
CA LEU A 26 -7.79 20.47 14.44
C LEU A 26 -6.57 20.78 13.55
N GLU A 27 -5.51 21.38 14.09
CA GLU A 27 -4.29 21.60 13.32
C GLU A 27 -3.61 20.26 12.97
N GLN A 28 -3.60 19.28 13.88
CA GLN A 28 -3.08 17.94 13.57
C GLN A 28 -3.94 17.23 12.51
N TYR A 29 -5.26 17.43 12.50
CA TYR A 29 -6.13 16.94 11.43
C TYR A 29 -5.74 17.57 10.07
N LYS A 30 -5.49 18.88 10.04
CA LYS A 30 -5.02 19.59 8.84
C LYS A 30 -3.64 19.12 8.38
N GLU A 31 -2.70 18.87 9.30
CA GLU A 31 -1.39 18.30 8.96
C GLU A 31 -1.51 16.90 8.37
N ASN A 32 -2.45 16.08 8.87
CA ASN A 32 -2.73 14.78 8.26
C ASN A 32 -3.27 14.93 6.82
N LEU A 33 -4.16 15.90 6.56
CA LEU A 33 -4.62 16.19 5.20
C LEU A 33 -3.49 16.66 4.29
N LYS A 34 -2.58 17.52 4.77
CA LYS A 34 -1.39 17.93 4.01
C LYS A 34 -0.49 16.74 3.67
N LEU A 35 -0.28 15.84 4.63
CA LEU A 35 0.46 14.60 4.39
C LEU A 35 -0.21 13.74 3.31
N ILE A 36 -1.53 13.54 3.39
CA ILE A 36 -2.30 12.80 2.37
C ILE A 36 -2.13 13.44 1.00
N SER A 37 -2.26 14.77 0.90
CA SER A 37 -2.04 15.53 -0.33
C SER A 37 -0.63 15.28 -0.89
N LEU A 38 0.40 15.37 -0.06
CA LEU A 38 1.80 15.18 -0.44
C LEU A 38 2.11 13.76 -0.95
N ILE A 39 1.49 12.73 -0.37
CA ILE A 39 1.78 11.33 -0.75
C ILE A 39 0.90 10.82 -1.89
N THR A 40 -0.17 11.53 -2.25
CA THR A 40 -1.12 11.10 -3.28
C THR A 40 -0.48 10.87 -4.65
N PRO A 41 0.36 11.79 -5.19
CA PRO A 41 1.06 11.55 -6.46
C PRO A 41 1.95 10.30 -6.42
N LYS A 42 2.66 10.09 -5.30
CA LYS A 42 3.55 8.94 -5.10
C LYS A 42 2.79 7.61 -5.10
N ILE A 43 1.66 7.57 -4.38
CA ILE A 43 0.79 6.38 -4.32
C ILE A 43 0.19 6.10 -5.71
N SER A 44 -0.28 7.14 -6.41
CA SER A 44 -0.84 7.03 -7.76
C SER A 44 0.17 6.42 -8.73
N ASN A 45 1.39 6.95 -8.75
CA ASN A 45 2.46 6.48 -9.62
C ASN A 45 2.87 5.03 -9.30
N LEU A 46 2.97 4.67 -8.02
CA LEU A 46 3.24 3.29 -7.60
C LEU A 46 2.09 2.34 -7.99
N GLU A 47 0.83 2.75 -7.84
CA GLU A 47 -0.34 1.93 -8.21
C GLU A 47 -0.39 1.67 -9.72
N ILE A 48 -0.12 2.69 -10.54
CA ILE A 48 -0.02 2.55 -12.00
C ILE A 48 1.15 1.65 -12.40
N TYR A 49 2.33 1.91 -11.82
CA TYR A 49 3.52 1.11 -12.10
C TYR A 49 3.30 -0.36 -11.77
N LEU A 50 2.83 -0.69 -10.57
CA LEU A 50 2.64 -2.08 -10.13
C LEU A 50 1.63 -2.81 -11.00
N ARG A 51 0.55 -2.14 -11.40
CA ARG A 51 -0.45 -2.69 -12.31
C ARG A 51 0.16 -3.03 -13.67
N ASN A 52 0.92 -2.11 -14.25
CA ASN A 52 1.54 -2.30 -15.57
C ASN A 52 2.69 -3.32 -15.51
N ALA A 53 3.43 -3.38 -14.41
CA ALA A 53 4.47 -4.39 -14.19
C ALA A 53 3.86 -5.79 -14.06
N LEU A 54 2.76 -5.92 -13.31
CA LEU A 54 1.98 -7.16 -13.22
C LEU A 54 1.49 -7.59 -14.59
N ASP A 55 0.85 -6.69 -15.33
CA ASP A 55 0.32 -6.96 -16.65
C ASP A 55 1.42 -7.43 -17.61
N TYR A 56 2.52 -6.67 -17.70
CA TYR A 56 3.67 -7.04 -18.50
C TYR A 56 4.16 -8.47 -18.18
N CYS A 57 4.34 -8.79 -16.90
CA CYS A 57 4.81 -10.11 -16.48
C CYS A 57 3.81 -11.22 -16.86
N LEU A 58 2.52 -11.03 -16.61
CA LEU A 58 1.51 -12.06 -16.86
C LEU A 58 1.21 -12.23 -18.34
N THR A 59 1.28 -11.17 -19.14
CA THR A 59 1.25 -11.27 -20.60
C THR A 59 2.37 -12.18 -21.12
N GLN A 60 3.60 -12.08 -20.58
CA GLN A 60 4.69 -12.97 -21.01
C GLN A 60 4.47 -14.43 -20.57
N ILE A 61 3.86 -14.66 -19.41
CA ILE A 61 3.70 -16.01 -18.84
C ILE A 61 2.46 -16.72 -19.41
N LYS A 62 1.39 -15.99 -19.68
CA LYS A 62 0.05 -16.52 -19.97
C LYS A 62 -0.56 -16.02 -21.28
N GLY A 63 0.02 -15.00 -21.90
CA GLY A 63 -0.54 -14.32 -23.08
C GLY A 63 -1.46 -13.14 -22.72
N ASN A 64 -1.90 -12.41 -23.75
CA ASN A 64 -2.66 -11.16 -23.61
C ASN A 64 -4.03 -11.32 -22.94
N GLU A 65 -4.61 -12.53 -22.98
CA GLU A 65 -5.96 -12.78 -22.48
C GLU A 65 -5.98 -13.12 -20.97
N TRP A 66 -4.82 -13.12 -20.29
CA TRP A 66 -4.70 -13.56 -18.89
C TRP A 66 -5.69 -12.87 -17.96
N VAL A 67 -6.01 -11.60 -18.21
CA VAL A 67 -6.91 -10.79 -17.40
C VAL A 67 -8.34 -11.33 -17.41
N PHE A 68 -8.78 -11.91 -18.53
CA PHE A 68 -10.13 -12.47 -18.66
C PHE A 68 -10.24 -13.87 -18.06
N ASP A 69 -9.13 -14.60 -18.04
CA ASP A 69 -9.05 -15.96 -17.50
C ASP A 69 -8.80 -15.99 -15.98
N GLU A 70 -8.44 -14.85 -15.39
CA GLU A 70 -8.12 -14.75 -13.97
C GLU A 70 -9.40 -14.80 -13.12
N VAL A 71 -9.60 -15.93 -12.43
CA VAL A 71 -10.78 -16.20 -11.60
C VAL A 71 -11.04 -15.09 -10.57
N SER A 72 -9.97 -14.54 -9.99
CA SER A 72 -10.09 -13.46 -9.00
C SER A 72 -10.62 -12.13 -9.57
N LEU A 73 -10.64 -11.97 -10.90
CA LEU A 73 -11.16 -10.79 -11.60
C LEU A 73 -12.59 -10.98 -12.15
N ILE A 74 -13.16 -12.18 -12.09
CA ILE A 74 -14.54 -12.44 -12.56
C ILE A 74 -15.56 -11.45 -11.98
N PRO A 75 -15.60 -11.16 -10.65
CA PRO A 75 -16.58 -10.22 -10.11
C PRO A 75 -16.46 -8.82 -10.71
N LEU A 76 -15.22 -8.35 -10.95
CA LEU A 76 -14.97 -7.06 -11.57
C LEU A 76 -15.43 -7.06 -13.04
N ILE A 77 -15.14 -8.12 -13.78
CA ILE A 77 -15.51 -8.24 -15.19
C ILE A 77 -17.03 -8.24 -15.34
N GLU A 78 -17.77 -8.99 -14.51
CA GLU A 78 -19.23 -9.00 -14.54
C GLU A 78 -19.83 -7.62 -14.18
N GLU A 79 -19.29 -6.94 -13.15
CA GLU A 79 -19.72 -5.57 -12.83
C GLU A 79 -19.52 -4.59 -14.00
N LEU A 80 -18.44 -4.77 -14.76
CA LEU A 80 -18.16 -3.94 -15.93
C LEU A 80 -19.07 -4.28 -17.11
N LYS A 81 -19.41 -5.55 -17.33
CA LYS A 81 -20.35 -5.99 -18.38
C LYS A 81 -21.74 -5.39 -18.18
N ASP A 82 -22.19 -5.26 -16.94
CA ASP A 82 -23.47 -4.62 -16.62
C ASP A 82 -23.51 -3.12 -16.99
N LYS A 83 -22.34 -2.47 -17.03
CA LYS A 83 -22.21 -1.02 -17.24
C LYS A 83 -21.73 -0.64 -18.64
N LYS A 84 -21.10 -1.54 -19.38
CA LYS A 84 -20.40 -1.26 -20.65
C LYS A 84 -20.69 -2.34 -21.68
N LYS A 85 -20.88 -1.94 -22.94
CA LYS A 85 -21.14 -2.85 -24.06
C LYS A 85 -19.94 -3.72 -24.44
N GLU A 86 -18.71 -3.24 -24.24
CA GLU A 86 -17.48 -3.94 -24.61
C GLU A 86 -16.47 -3.86 -23.48
N ILE A 87 -15.89 -5.00 -23.13
CA ILE A 87 -14.87 -5.12 -22.09
C ILE A 87 -13.53 -5.33 -22.76
N THR A 88 -12.64 -4.36 -22.59
CA THR A 88 -11.29 -4.41 -23.13
C THR A 88 -10.29 -4.73 -22.02
N HIS A 89 -9.14 -5.29 -22.41
CA HIS A 89 -8.02 -5.60 -21.52
C HIS A 89 -7.63 -4.38 -20.66
N SER A 90 -7.41 -3.23 -21.32
CA SER A 90 -7.08 -1.96 -20.66
C SER A 90 -8.16 -1.47 -19.69
N LEU A 91 -9.44 -1.69 -20.02
CA LEU A 91 -10.54 -1.32 -19.11
C LEU A 91 -10.45 -2.10 -17.81
N VAL A 92 -10.30 -3.42 -17.87
CA VAL A 92 -10.19 -4.26 -16.67
C VAL A 92 -8.96 -3.89 -15.86
N LEU A 93 -7.80 -3.74 -16.51
CA LEU A 93 -6.57 -3.30 -15.85
C LEU A 93 -6.80 -1.98 -15.08
N SER A 94 -7.31 -0.94 -15.76
CA SER A 94 -7.52 0.39 -15.18
C SER A 94 -8.47 0.41 -13.98
N LYS A 95 -9.33 -0.62 -13.85
CA LYS A 95 -10.31 -0.76 -12.77
C LYS A 95 -9.87 -1.70 -11.65
N MET A 96 -8.75 -2.41 -11.82
CA MET A 96 -8.17 -3.18 -10.73
C MET A 96 -7.74 -2.26 -9.58
N SER A 97 -8.23 -2.57 -8.38
CA SER A 97 -7.77 -1.93 -7.16
C SER A 97 -6.30 -2.30 -6.88
N LEU A 98 -5.58 -1.44 -6.16
CA LEU A 98 -4.24 -1.76 -5.66
C LEU A 98 -4.20 -3.08 -4.88
N GLU A 99 -5.26 -3.38 -4.13
CA GLU A 99 -5.39 -4.65 -3.41
C GLU A 99 -5.39 -5.85 -4.35
N ALA A 100 -6.18 -5.80 -5.43
CA ALA A 100 -6.24 -6.87 -6.43
C ALA A 100 -4.87 -7.06 -7.10
N VAL A 101 -4.23 -5.95 -7.49
CA VAL A 101 -2.88 -5.97 -8.07
C VAL A 101 -1.88 -6.64 -7.13
N ILE A 102 -1.83 -6.24 -5.86
CA ILE A 102 -0.90 -6.79 -4.87
C ILE A 102 -1.19 -8.28 -4.61
N LYS A 103 -2.45 -8.69 -4.51
CA LYS A 103 -2.83 -10.09 -4.33
C LYS A 103 -2.39 -10.95 -5.51
N LEU A 104 -2.54 -10.46 -6.74
CA LEU A 104 -2.07 -11.15 -7.93
C LEU A 104 -0.54 -11.24 -7.97
N ILE A 105 0.18 -10.16 -7.62
CA ILE A 105 1.64 -10.19 -7.46
C ILE A 105 2.06 -11.29 -6.49
N PHE A 106 1.39 -11.43 -5.34
CA PHE A 106 1.67 -12.48 -4.36
C PHE A 106 1.34 -13.88 -4.89
N PHE A 107 0.17 -14.03 -5.52
CA PHE A 107 -0.28 -15.30 -6.08
C PHE A 107 0.70 -15.85 -7.13
N TYR A 108 1.23 -14.98 -7.98
CA TYR A 108 2.22 -15.32 -9.01
C TYR A 108 3.68 -15.21 -8.55
N LYS A 109 3.93 -14.90 -7.27
CA LYS A 109 5.27 -14.79 -6.67
C LYS A 109 6.17 -13.78 -7.39
N LEU A 110 5.60 -12.65 -7.79
CA LEU A 110 6.24 -11.59 -8.55
C LEU A 110 6.79 -10.45 -7.68
N GLU A 111 6.79 -10.57 -6.35
CA GLU A 111 7.15 -9.48 -5.43
C GLU A 111 8.53 -8.91 -5.72
N GLY A 112 9.54 -9.79 -5.82
CA GLY A 112 10.92 -9.39 -6.06
C GLY A 112 11.21 -8.96 -7.50
N VAL A 113 10.28 -9.21 -8.42
CA VAL A 113 10.33 -8.71 -9.81
C VAL A 113 9.67 -7.33 -9.88
N ALA A 114 8.56 -7.16 -9.17
CA ALA A 114 7.82 -5.91 -9.11
C ALA A 114 8.56 -4.82 -8.33
N LEU A 115 9.35 -5.17 -7.31
CA LEU A 115 10.16 -4.22 -6.55
C LEU A 115 11.51 -4.83 -6.15
N ASP A 116 12.61 -4.18 -6.52
CA ASP A 116 13.95 -4.56 -6.06
C ASP A 116 14.38 -3.72 -4.84
N LEU A 117 14.21 -4.30 -3.66
CA LEU A 117 14.53 -3.68 -2.39
C LEU A 117 15.81 -4.23 -1.75
N ARG A 118 16.70 -4.88 -2.52
CA ARG A 118 17.96 -5.42 -2.00
C ARG A 118 18.79 -4.37 -1.27
N ALA A 119 18.90 -3.17 -1.83
CA ALA A 119 19.68 -2.06 -1.29
C ALA A 119 19.05 -1.38 -0.06
N TYR A 120 17.76 -1.59 0.21
CA TYR A 120 17.03 -0.83 1.22
C TYR A 120 16.91 -1.56 2.56
N SER A 121 17.08 -0.83 3.67
CA SER A 121 16.90 -1.36 5.02
C SER A 121 15.52 -0.97 5.57
N LEU A 122 14.76 -1.94 6.08
CA LEU A 122 13.46 -1.65 6.68
C LEU A 122 13.60 -0.91 8.02
N LYS A 123 14.78 -0.93 8.64
CA LYS A 123 15.07 -0.14 9.85
C LYS A 123 15.04 1.37 9.61
N ALA A 124 15.23 1.81 8.36
CA ALA A 124 15.14 3.22 8.00
C ALA A 124 13.76 3.83 8.35
N TYR A 125 12.71 3.00 8.35
CA TYR A 125 11.33 3.44 8.55
C TYR A 125 10.80 3.24 9.98
N TYR A 126 11.42 2.31 10.74
CA TYR A 126 11.16 2.11 12.16
C TYR A 126 12.30 1.30 12.79
N LYS A 127 12.87 1.82 13.88
CA LYS A 127 14.08 1.25 14.53
C LYS A 127 13.94 -0.22 14.96
N ASP A 128 12.73 -0.66 15.31
CA ASP A 128 12.49 -2.03 15.78
C ASP A 128 12.17 -3.00 14.63
N ASN A 129 12.12 -2.52 13.38
CA ASN A 129 12.10 -3.40 12.21
C ASN A 129 13.39 -4.24 12.14
N LYS A 130 13.33 -5.35 11.41
CA LYS A 130 14.44 -6.30 11.31
C LYS A 130 14.93 -6.42 9.87
N ASP A 131 16.21 -6.22 9.64
CA ASP A 131 16.83 -6.58 8.35
C ASP A 131 17.34 -8.02 8.33
N THR A 132 17.28 -8.70 9.47
CA THR A 132 17.72 -10.09 9.63
C THR A 132 16.74 -10.88 10.48
N LEU A 133 16.48 -12.12 10.10
CA LEU A 133 15.67 -13.07 10.86
C LEU A 133 16.55 -14.22 11.37
N LEU A 134 16.23 -14.72 12.57
CA LEU A 134 16.88 -15.90 13.12
C LEU A 134 16.12 -17.14 12.64
N ILE A 135 16.73 -17.92 11.74
CA ILE A 135 16.13 -19.08 11.10
C ILE A 135 17.00 -20.29 11.41
N LYS A 136 16.42 -21.32 12.04
CA LYS A 136 17.14 -22.53 12.48
C LYS A 136 18.46 -22.21 13.22
N GLY A 137 18.41 -21.22 14.11
CA GLY A 137 19.59 -20.76 14.88
C GLY A 137 20.59 -19.90 14.10
N ARG A 138 20.40 -19.65 12.81
CA ARG A 138 21.28 -18.81 11.98
C ARG A 138 20.63 -17.49 11.65
N LYS A 139 21.36 -16.39 11.83
CA LYS A 139 20.93 -15.05 11.43
C LYS A 139 21.06 -14.93 9.92
N GLN A 140 19.95 -14.67 9.23
CA GLN A 140 19.91 -14.49 7.78
C GLN A 140 19.34 -13.12 7.46
N HIS A 141 19.88 -12.45 6.43
CA HIS A 141 19.30 -11.21 5.92
C HIS A 141 17.93 -11.48 5.27
N LEU A 142 17.05 -10.47 5.34
CA LEU A 142 15.81 -10.51 4.58
C LEU A 142 16.12 -10.58 3.09
N SER A 143 15.53 -11.56 2.41
CA SER A 143 15.59 -11.67 0.95
C SER A 143 14.85 -10.51 0.29
N ASN A 144 15.14 -10.27 -1.00
CA ASN A 144 14.40 -9.29 -1.78
C ASN A 144 12.88 -9.56 -1.75
N TYR A 145 12.51 -10.82 -1.98
CA TYR A 145 11.14 -11.30 -1.86
C TYR A 145 10.47 -10.86 -0.55
N ALA A 146 11.11 -11.09 0.61
CA ALA A 146 10.51 -10.74 1.90
C ALA A 146 10.36 -9.23 2.05
N LYS A 147 11.36 -8.45 1.63
CA LYS A 147 11.30 -6.98 1.67
C LYS A 147 10.18 -6.44 0.78
N ALA A 148 10.09 -6.92 -0.46
CA ALA A 148 9.05 -6.51 -1.41
C ALA A 148 7.66 -6.89 -0.93
N TYR A 149 7.46 -8.10 -0.40
CA TYR A 149 6.20 -8.51 0.22
C TYR A 149 5.77 -7.57 1.37
N ILE A 150 6.71 -7.27 2.28
CA ILE A 150 6.47 -6.36 3.40
C ILE A 150 6.11 -4.96 2.89
N ALA A 151 6.89 -4.45 1.92
CA ALA A 151 6.69 -3.12 1.35
C ALA A 151 5.34 -2.99 0.64
N LEU A 152 4.93 -3.97 -0.16
CA LEU A 152 3.63 -3.96 -0.85
C LEU A 152 2.47 -3.93 0.14
N ASN A 153 2.51 -4.72 1.21
CA ASN A 153 1.49 -4.67 2.26
C ASN A 153 1.46 -3.34 3.02
N LEU A 154 2.62 -2.73 3.26
CA LEU A 154 2.71 -1.42 3.89
C LEU A 154 2.18 -0.31 2.97
N LEU A 155 2.51 -0.35 1.67
CA LEU A 155 1.97 0.54 0.64
C LEU A 155 0.45 0.45 0.58
N TRP A 156 -0.10 -0.78 0.53
CA TRP A 156 -1.53 -1.01 0.56
C TRP A 156 -2.19 -0.39 1.81
N THR A 157 -1.57 -0.59 2.97
CA THR A 157 -2.06 -0.02 4.25
C THR A 157 -2.03 1.51 4.24
N ILE A 158 -0.96 2.12 3.74
CA ILE A 158 -0.83 3.58 3.61
C ILE A 158 -1.94 4.10 2.68
N ARG A 159 -2.07 3.52 1.49
CA ARG A 159 -3.04 3.92 0.47
C ARG A 159 -4.48 3.84 0.99
N ASN A 160 -4.87 2.73 1.60
CA ASN A 160 -6.21 2.58 2.15
C ASN A 160 -6.48 3.63 3.23
N ARG A 161 -5.56 3.80 4.18
CA ARG A 161 -5.72 4.79 5.25
C ARG A 161 -5.82 6.21 4.72
N ALA A 162 -4.99 6.57 3.73
CA ALA A 162 -5.01 7.88 3.10
C ALA A 162 -6.38 8.17 2.43
N TYR A 163 -6.89 7.23 1.63
CA TYR A 163 -8.14 7.42 0.88
C TYR A 163 -9.42 7.09 1.66
N HIS A 164 -9.29 6.56 2.87
CA HIS A 164 -10.35 6.58 3.89
C HIS A 164 -10.24 7.78 4.85
N TRP A 165 -9.31 8.70 4.57
CA TRP A 165 -9.05 9.91 5.35
C TRP A 165 -8.68 9.61 6.82
N GLU A 166 -8.13 8.44 7.11
CA GLU A 166 -7.72 8.06 8.46
C GLU A 166 -6.50 8.87 8.93
N ASN A 167 -6.31 8.94 10.24
CA ASN A 167 -5.13 9.57 10.84
C ASN A 167 -3.86 8.72 10.59
N LEU A 168 -3.03 9.14 9.63
CA LEU A 168 -1.71 8.58 9.32
C LEU A 168 -0.64 8.97 10.35
N LEU A 169 -0.86 10.06 11.09
CA LEU A 169 0.00 10.54 12.17
C LEU A 169 -0.18 9.75 13.46
N LYS A 170 -1.27 8.98 13.58
CA LYS A 170 -1.60 8.23 14.80
C LYS A 170 -0.59 7.13 15.09
N LEU A 171 -0.10 7.12 16.33
CA LEU A 171 0.70 6.06 16.90
C LEU A 171 -0.18 5.07 17.69
N ARG A 172 0.34 3.87 17.91
CA ARG A 172 -0.15 2.95 18.95
C ARG A 172 0.46 3.36 20.30
N ALA A 173 -0.05 2.74 21.37
CA ALA A 173 0.58 2.84 22.69
C ALA A 173 2.10 2.58 22.62
N ASN A 174 2.85 3.22 23.52
CA ASN A 174 4.32 3.17 23.59
C ASN A 174 5.04 3.71 22.34
N ASN A 175 4.46 4.73 21.68
CA ASN A 175 5.05 5.40 20.51
C ASN A 175 5.41 4.46 19.35
N ARG A 176 4.60 3.41 19.16
CA ARG A 176 4.79 2.43 18.09
C ARG A 176 4.01 2.83 16.83
N PRO A 177 4.48 2.47 15.63
CA PRO A 177 3.76 2.79 14.41
C PRO A 177 2.40 2.08 14.37
N ARG A 178 1.38 2.79 13.87
CA ARG A 178 0.06 2.19 13.58
C ARG A 178 0.03 1.50 12.21
N ILE A 179 0.77 2.04 11.24
CA ILE A 179 0.98 1.44 9.93
C ILE A 179 1.95 0.28 10.10
N THR A 180 1.39 -0.93 10.09
CA THR A 180 2.14 -2.16 10.34
C THR A 180 1.66 -3.27 9.44
N THR A 181 2.57 -4.15 9.01
CA THR A 181 2.24 -5.43 8.39
C THR A 181 2.86 -6.58 9.16
N ARG A 182 2.25 -7.75 9.03
CA ARG A 182 2.74 -9.01 9.60
C ARG A 182 3.35 -9.83 8.48
N PHE A 183 4.58 -10.28 8.68
CA PHE A 183 5.25 -11.22 7.80
C PHE A 183 5.32 -12.60 8.46
N ILE A 184 4.86 -13.61 7.74
CA ILE A 184 4.99 -15.02 8.09
C ILE A 184 5.70 -15.69 6.91
N ARG A 185 6.80 -16.38 7.16
CA ARG A 185 7.51 -17.09 6.11
C ARG A 185 6.81 -18.44 5.87
N GLU A 186 6.34 -18.68 4.64
CA GLU A 186 5.58 -19.89 4.23
C GLU A 186 6.28 -21.23 4.56
N LEU A 187 7.60 -21.22 4.77
CA LEU A 187 8.40 -22.43 5.05
C LEU A 187 8.35 -22.90 6.51
N GLU A 188 7.60 -22.23 7.37
CA GLU A 188 7.48 -22.61 8.78
C GLU A 188 6.02 -23.04 9.06
N LYS A 189 5.85 -24.08 9.90
CA LYS A 189 4.55 -24.68 10.29
C LYS A 189 3.55 -23.63 10.81
N PRO A 190 2.25 -23.91 10.99
CA PRO A 190 1.27 -22.97 11.59
C PRO A 190 1.67 -22.31 12.93
N THR A 191 2.70 -22.81 13.61
CA THR A 191 3.35 -22.23 14.79
C THR A 191 4.50 -21.24 14.48
N SER A 192 4.65 -20.82 13.23
CA SER A 192 5.71 -19.93 12.76
C SER A 192 5.77 -18.62 13.53
N LYS A 193 7.00 -18.15 13.78
CA LYS A 193 7.20 -16.85 14.39
C LYS A 193 6.78 -15.78 13.38
N SER A 194 5.72 -15.05 13.70
CA SER A 194 5.36 -13.86 12.93
C SER A 194 6.27 -12.69 13.28
N PHE A 195 6.60 -11.89 12.28
CA PHE A 195 7.39 -10.68 12.44
C PHE A 195 6.54 -9.48 12.06
N ASN A 196 6.47 -8.49 12.95
CA ASN A 196 5.78 -7.24 12.67
C ASN A 196 6.77 -6.21 12.14
N PHE A 197 6.37 -5.55 11.06
CA PHE A 197 7.09 -4.45 10.45
C PHE A 197 6.20 -3.23 10.45
N GLY A 198 6.76 -2.04 10.66
CA GLY A 198 5.98 -0.81 10.68
C GLY A 198 6.72 0.38 10.09
N ILE A 199 5.96 1.44 9.85
CA ILE A 199 6.47 2.72 9.36
C ILE A 199 6.03 3.80 10.33
N MET A 200 6.99 4.55 10.87
CA MET A 200 6.68 5.75 11.65
C MET A 200 6.03 6.82 10.76
N PRO A 201 5.09 7.63 11.27
CA PRO A 201 4.41 8.63 10.45
C PRO A 201 5.36 9.57 9.68
N ASN A 202 6.41 10.03 10.35
CA ASN A 202 7.44 10.89 9.75
C ASN A 202 8.36 10.18 8.74
N LYS A 203 8.15 8.89 8.47
CA LYS A 203 8.90 8.07 7.51
C LYS A 203 8.05 7.61 6.32
N ILE A 204 6.75 7.95 6.28
CA ILE A 204 5.85 7.56 5.18
C ILE A 204 6.36 8.13 3.85
N VAL A 205 6.70 9.42 3.80
CA VAL A 205 7.17 10.08 2.57
C VAL A 205 8.45 9.42 2.06
N SER A 206 9.47 9.30 2.92
CA SER A 206 10.74 8.65 2.54
C SER A 206 10.57 7.19 2.13
N PHE A 207 9.64 6.46 2.75
CA PHE A 207 9.33 5.09 2.35
C PHE A 207 8.80 5.04 0.92
N LEU A 208 7.84 5.90 0.56
CA LEU A 208 7.29 5.95 -0.79
C LEU A 208 8.33 6.42 -1.82
N ASP A 209 9.17 7.39 -1.46
CA ASP A 209 10.28 7.84 -2.31
C ASP A 209 11.26 6.71 -2.62
N ASP A 210 11.61 5.92 -1.60
CA ASP A 210 12.52 4.79 -1.75
C ASP A 210 11.91 3.66 -2.60
N LEU A 211 10.58 3.43 -2.51
CA LEU A 211 9.90 2.52 -3.44
C LEU A 211 9.97 3.02 -4.88
N ILE A 212 9.75 4.31 -5.12
CA ILE A 212 9.82 4.88 -6.47
C ILE A 212 11.25 4.81 -7.02
N LYS A 213 12.26 5.16 -6.22
CA LYS A 213 13.68 5.07 -6.60
C LYS A 213 14.10 3.63 -6.90
N SER A 214 13.53 2.65 -6.22
CA SER A 214 13.81 1.22 -6.47
C SER A 214 13.39 0.74 -7.85
N ILE A 215 12.55 1.50 -8.57
CA ILE A 215 12.15 1.23 -9.95
C ILE A 215 13.22 1.70 -10.95
N GLU A 216 14.16 2.55 -10.50
CA GLU A 216 15.28 3.07 -11.29
C GLU A 216 14.84 3.83 -12.56
N ASN A 217 13.63 4.41 -12.53
CA ASN A 217 13.09 5.22 -13.61
C ASN A 217 13.07 6.71 -13.24
N LYS A 218 13.97 7.47 -13.87
CA LYS A 218 14.16 8.91 -13.60
C LYS A 218 12.92 9.76 -13.90
N ASP A 219 12.10 9.38 -14.86
CA ASP A 219 10.92 10.16 -15.21
C ASP A 219 9.79 9.91 -14.20
N LEU A 220 9.64 8.68 -13.72
CA LEU A 220 8.74 8.34 -12.63
C LEU A 220 9.13 9.05 -11.32
N GLU A 221 10.43 9.13 -11.02
CA GLU A 221 10.95 9.89 -9.86
C GLU A 221 10.57 11.38 -9.92
N LYS A 222 10.73 12.02 -11.10
CA LYS A 222 10.35 13.43 -11.31
C LYS A 222 8.85 13.63 -11.16
N LEU A 223 8.02 12.78 -11.79
CA LEU A 223 6.56 12.85 -11.70
C LEU A 223 6.04 12.67 -10.27
N SER A 224 6.81 11.99 -9.42
CA SER A 224 6.43 11.73 -8.04
C SER A 224 6.89 12.81 -7.06
N SER A 225 7.57 13.85 -7.54
CA SER A 225 8.07 14.97 -6.74
C SER A 225 7.16 16.22 -6.80
N LEU A 226 5.95 16.05 -7.36
CA LEU A 226 4.89 17.08 -7.45
C LEU A 226 4.30 17.46 -6.09
#